data_AF-A0A7G8ED50-F1
#
_entry.id   AF-A0A7G8ED50-F1
#
_cell.length_a   1.000
_cell.length_b   1.000
_cell.length_c   1.000
_cell.angle_alpha   90.00
_cell.angle_beta   90.00
_cell.angle_gamma   90.00
#
_symmetry.space_group_name_H-M   'P 1'
#
loop_
_entity.id
_entity.type
_entity.pdbx_description
1 polymer ?
#
loop_
_entity_poly.entity_id
_entity_poly.type
_entity_poly.pdbx_seq_one_letter_code
_entity_poly.pdbx_strand_id
1 'polypeptide(L)' 'MQPVDLCLNEGAARSGAMSPAYDLILERDGQLTTHTVEVADALEAWRLARARYPSRIRGVVWRDPQQVRADHPR' A
#
# COMPACT_ATOMS: atom_id res chain seq x y z
N MET A 1 39.18 26.43 2.34
CA MET A 1 38.89 25.22 3.14
C MET A 1 37.66 25.52 3.98
N GLN A 2 36.50 25.04 3.52
CA GLN A 2 35.19 25.18 4.16
C GLN A 2 34.46 23.84 3.97
N PRO A 3 33.55 23.49 4.91
CA PRO A 3 33.40 22.13 5.38
C PRO A 3 32.49 21.28 4.50
N VAL A 4 32.71 19.98 4.66
CA VAL A 4 32.04 18.84 4.01
C VAL A 4 30.54 19.05 3.77
N ASP A 5 30.13 18.79 2.52
CA ASP A 5 28.76 18.63 2.04
C ASP A 5 27.95 17.72 2.99
N LEU A 6 27.18 18.33 3.86
CA LEU A 6 26.00 17.70 4.44
C LEU A 6 24.87 17.93 3.42
N CYS A 7 24.80 17.05 2.42
CA CYS A 7 23.63 17.00 1.55
C CYS A 7 22.43 16.53 2.38
N LEU A 8 21.76 17.49 3.03
CA LEU A 8 20.36 17.43 3.39
C LEU A 8 19.58 17.13 2.10
N ASN A 9 19.27 15.85 1.87
CA ASN A 9 18.32 15.45 0.86
C ASN A 9 16.90 15.78 1.35
N GLU A 10 16.60 17.06 1.44
CA GLU A 10 15.25 17.61 1.49
C GLU A 10 14.99 18.31 0.15
N GLY A 11 14.53 17.55 -0.86
CA GLY A 11 14.16 18.15 -2.14
C GLY A 11 14.00 17.18 -3.30
N ALA A 12 12.80 16.58 -3.42
CA ALA A 12 12.07 16.44 -4.70
C ALA A 12 10.78 15.63 -4.50
N ALA A 13 9.76 16.26 -3.90
CA ALA A 13 8.41 15.91 -4.28
C ALA A 13 8.24 16.24 -5.77
N ARG A 14 8.16 15.21 -6.63
CA ARG A 14 7.01 14.93 -7.53
C ARG A 14 7.37 14.00 -8.69
N SER A 15 6.43 13.08 -8.94
CA SER A 15 6.15 12.39 -10.22
C SER A 15 6.77 11.01 -10.42
N GLY A 16 6.09 9.95 -9.94
CA GLY A 16 6.29 8.58 -10.45
C GLY A 16 6.11 7.43 -9.45
N ALA A 17 6.06 7.67 -8.15
CA ALA A 17 5.82 6.60 -7.18
C ALA A 17 4.36 6.14 -7.29
N MET A 18 4.12 5.00 -7.95
CA MET A 18 2.81 4.33 -7.88
C MET A 18 2.48 4.17 -6.39
N SER A 19 1.28 4.60 -5.99
CA SER A 19 0.85 4.41 -4.61
C SER A 19 0.89 2.90 -4.30
N PRO A 20 1.47 2.47 -3.17
CA PRO A 20 1.57 1.06 -2.87
C PRO A 20 0.18 0.40 -2.88
N ALA A 21 0.13 -0.79 -3.45
CA ALA A 21 -1.09 -1.58 -3.47
C ALA A 21 -1.28 -2.29 -2.12
N TYR A 22 -2.50 -2.24 -1.60
CA TYR A 22 -2.92 -2.94 -0.40
C TYR A 22 -4.15 -3.79 -0.71
N ASP A 23 -4.16 -5.02 -0.22
CA ASP A 23 -5.31 -5.90 -0.26
C ASP A 23 -6.14 -5.75 1.01
N LEU A 24 -7.39 -5.33 0.82
CA LEU A 24 -8.40 -5.27 1.86
C LEU A 24 -9.03 -6.66 2.02
N ILE A 25 -8.96 -7.22 3.21
CA ILE A 25 -9.61 -8.49 3.54
C ILE A 25 -11.01 -8.20 4.07
N LEU A 26 -12.03 -8.54 3.28
CA LEU A 26 -13.44 -8.32 3.59
C LEU A 26 -14.14 -9.64 3.84
N GLU A 27 -14.91 -9.73 4.93
CA GLU A 27 -15.82 -10.84 5.18
C GLU A 27 -17.20 -10.54 4.59
N ARG A 28 -17.72 -11.49 3.81
CA ARG A 28 -19.07 -11.46 3.25
C ARG A 28 -19.64 -12.86 3.27
N ASP A 29 -20.80 -13.01 3.92
CA ASP A 29 -21.55 -14.28 3.97
C ASP A 29 -20.70 -15.47 4.47
N GLY A 30 -19.83 -15.22 5.46
CA GLY A 30 -18.92 -16.20 6.03
C GLY A 30 -17.67 -16.51 5.18
N GLN A 31 -17.49 -15.82 4.05
CA GLN A 31 -16.32 -15.97 3.18
C GLN A 31 -15.43 -14.73 3.24
N LEU A 32 -14.11 -14.95 3.16
CA LEU A 32 -13.13 -13.87 3.02
C LEU A 32 -12.89 -13.59 1.54
N THR A 33 -12.99 -12.32 1.18
CA THR A 33 -12.74 -11.79 -0.17
C THR A 33 -11.69 -10.70 -0.09
N THR A 34 -10.92 -10.53 -1.15
CA THR A 34 -9.86 -9.53 -1.23
C THR A 34 -10.16 -8.48 -2.27
N HIS A 35 -9.95 -7.22 -1.90
CA HIS A 35 -10.07 -6.07 -2.80
C HIS A 35 -8.80 -5.23 -2.75
N THR A 36 -8.16 -5.04 -3.90
CA THR A 36 -6.94 -4.24 -4.00
C THR A 36 -7.26 -2.76 -4.12
N VAL A 37 -6.55 -1.93 -3.34
CA VAL A 37 -6.59 -0.46 -3.42
C VAL A 37 -5.17 0.09 -3.46
N GLU A 38 -5.00 1.22 -4.13
CA GLU A 38 -3.74 1.97 -4.15
C GLU A 38 -3.90 3.18 -3.21
N VAL A 39 -3.12 3.25 -2.15
CA VAL A 39 -3.17 4.31 -1.14
C VAL A 39 -1.76 4.63 -0.64
N ALA A 40 -1.59 5.74 0.07
CA ALA A 40 -0.26 6.15 0.53
C ALA A 40 0.32 5.21 1.59
N ASP A 41 -0.53 4.66 2.47
CA ASP A 41 -0.11 3.80 3.57
C ASP A 41 -1.22 2.84 4.07
N ALA A 42 -0.85 1.94 4.99
CA ALA A 42 -1.77 0.95 5.56
C ALA A 42 -2.88 1.58 6.43
N LEU A 43 -2.64 2.73 7.05
CA LEU A 43 -3.64 3.41 7.87
C LEU A 43 -4.72 4.03 6.98
N GLU A 44 -4.34 4.60 5.85
CA GLU A 44 -5.25 5.09 4.83
C GLU A 44 -6.07 3.95 4.23
N ALA A 45 -5.45 2.81 3.91
CA ALA A 45 -6.17 1.61 3.46
C ALA A 45 -7.22 1.17 4.49
N TRP A 46 -6.86 1.15 5.78
CA TRP A 46 -7.78 0.78 6.85
C TRP A 46 -8.94 1.78 6.99
N ARG A 47 -8.65 3.09 6.95
CA ARG A 47 -9.67 4.15 7.02
C ARG A 47 -10.64 4.07 5.85
N LEU A 48 -10.13 3.91 4.64
CA LEU A 48 -10.92 3.75 3.42
C LEU A 48 -11.82 2.51 3.52
N ALA A 49 -11.26 1.39 3.96
CA ALA A 49 -12.01 0.15 4.13
C ALA A 49 -13.09 0.27 5.21
N ARG A 50 -12.81 0.94 6.34
CA ARG A 50 -13.81 1.21 7.39
C ARG A 50 -14.91 2.14 6.94
N ALA A 51 -14.61 3.15 6.13
CA ALA A 51 -15.62 4.06 5.59
C ALA A 51 -16.56 3.35 4.60
N ARG A 52 -16.02 2.44 3.78
CA ARG A 52 -16.77 1.75 2.73
C ARG A 52 -17.44 0.44 3.20
N TYR A 53 -16.82 -0.25 4.15
CA TYR A 53 -17.17 -1.59 4.61
C TYR A 53 -17.05 -1.73 6.15
N PRO A 54 -17.76 -0.90 6.93
CA PRO A 54 -17.52 -0.73 8.37
C PRO A 54 -17.60 -2.02 9.20
N SER A 55 -18.48 -2.95 8.83
CA SER A 55 -18.68 -4.23 9.51
C SER A 55 -18.03 -5.44 8.83
N ARG A 56 -17.47 -5.26 7.64
CA ARG A 56 -16.93 -6.36 6.81
C ARG A 56 -15.41 -6.39 6.77
N ILE A 57 -14.74 -5.26 6.98
CA ILE A 57 -13.27 -5.23 7.00
C ILE A 57 -12.72 -6.06 8.16
N ARG A 58 -11.80 -6.97 7.84
CA ARG A 58 -11.09 -7.81 8.81
C ARG A 58 -9.60 -7.52 8.89
N GLY A 59 -9.00 -7.04 7.80
CA GLY A 59 -7.57 -6.79 7.73
C GLY A 59 -7.14 -6.03 6.48
N VAL A 60 -5.93 -5.52 6.50
CA VAL A 60 -5.25 -4.89 5.37
C VAL A 60 -3.89 -5.56 5.24
N VAL A 61 -3.53 -5.96 4.02
CA VAL A 61 -2.25 -6.59 3.71
C VAL A 61 -1.55 -5.73 2.66
N TRP A 62 -0.28 -5.40 2.90
CA TRP A 62 0.54 -4.74 1.89
C TRP A 62 0.89 -5.73 0.78
N ARG A 63 0.64 -5.36 -0.47
CA ARG A 63 1.08 -6.14 -1.61
C ARG A 63 2.49 -5.70 -2.00
N ASP A 64 3.47 -6.53 -1.68
CA ASP A 64 4.85 -6.28 -2.09
C ASP A 64 4.96 -6.32 -3.62
N PRO A 65 5.34 -5.21 -4.28
CA PRO A 65 5.51 -5.17 -5.73
C PRO A 65 6.60 -6.13 -6.25
N GLN A 66 7.52 -6.59 -5.39
CA GLN A 66 8.53 -7.58 -5.78
C GLN A 66 7.96 -9.00 -5.88
N GLN A 67 6.90 -9.30 -5.13
CA GLN A 67 6.30 -10.64 -5.08
C GLN A 67 5.44 -10.95 -6.31
N VAL A 68 4.84 -9.92 -6.93
CA VAL A 68 3.99 -10.05 -8.14
C VAL A 68 4.79 -10.49 -9.38
N ARG A 69 6.13 -10.33 -9.38
CA ARG A 69 7.00 -10.74 -10.50
C ARG A 69 7.47 -12.21 -10.43
N ALA A 70 7.11 -12.97 -9.41
CA ALA A 70 7.64 -14.32 -9.21
C ALA A 70 6.95 -15.42 -10.04
N ASP A 71 5.85 -15.14 -10.75
CA ASP A 71 5.15 -16.13 -11.59
C ASP A 71 5.55 -16.09 -13.07
N HIS A 72 6.86 -16.07 -13.37
CA HIS A 72 7.32 -16.38 -14.72
C HIS A 72 7.63 -17.89 -14.81
N PRO A 73 6.79 -18.72 -15.46
CA PRO A 73 7.16 -20.10 -15.76
C PRO A 73 8.26 -20.08 -16.83
N ARG A 74 9.24 -20.97 -16.68
CA ARG A 74 10.13 -21.41 -17.77
C ARG A 74 9.50 -22.59 -18.48
#